data_AF-A0A2V7YVU8-F1
#
_entry.id   AF-A0A2V7YVU8-F1
#
_cell.length_a   1.000
_cell.length_b   1.000
_cell.length_c   1.000
_cell.angle_alpha   90.00
_cell.angle_beta   90.00
_cell.angle_gamma   90.00
#
_symmetry.space_group_name_H-M   'P 1'
#
loop_
_entity.id
_entity.type
_entity.pdbx_description
1 polymer ?
#
loop_
_entity_poly.entity_id
_entity_poly.type
_entity_poly.pdbx_seq_one_letter_code
_entity_poly.pdbx_strand_id
1 'polypeptide(L)'
;MSRSTPEPAAPTVIIPRGLRIEIDSEGQLSIHAPGNLVVQNSGKYGVLESLGGSIRIDRGVEVEAITVRCPETCYVQGFLTAWKVNARSLHLEESARAHVVLQETERLEIGRDARLVGNFSSERELVGLLSRFAYQVRSLPFRFERRAAPPELPEAPAPENPEEKVVQGAQFPPPPPEPSPAELPEPLLFALLLLERESERRIHPATSQRAIDEMIKLLHEQDLETLGLTYKTLFRRIAEPREDIQRAEELVRQCFTGEVTVG
;
A
#
# COMPACT_ATOMS: atom_id res chain seq x y z
N MET A 1 -52.29 -31.01 -28.73
CA MET A 1 -51.38 -30.99 -27.57
C MET A 1 -50.69 -29.64 -27.54
N SER A 2 -51.25 -28.69 -26.81
CA SER A 2 -50.74 -27.31 -26.73
C SER A 2 -49.52 -27.29 -25.82
N ARG A 3 -48.36 -26.95 -26.37
CA ARG A 3 -47.14 -26.68 -25.58
C ARG A 3 -47.38 -25.38 -24.82
N SER A 4 -47.50 -25.46 -23.50
CA SER A 4 -47.43 -24.31 -22.61
C SER A 4 -46.04 -23.69 -22.76
N THR A 5 -45.98 -22.47 -23.29
CA THR A 5 -44.80 -21.60 -23.19
C THR A 5 -44.46 -21.42 -21.70
N PRO A 6 -43.20 -21.60 -21.28
CA PRO A 6 -42.82 -21.39 -19.89
C PRO A 6 -43.06 -19.91 -19.55
N GLU A 7 -43.90 -19.65 -18.53
CA GLU A 7 -44.04 -18.31 -17.97
C GLU A 7 -42.67 -17.82 -17.49
N PRO A 8 -42.32 -16.55 -17.76
CA PRO A 8 -41.09 -15.98 -17.22
C PRO A 8 -41.19 -15.99 -15.70
N ALA A 9 -40.28 -16.71 -15.05
CA ALA A 9 -40.21 -16.79 -13.59
C ALA A 9 -40.23 -15.37 -13.02
N ALA A 10 -41.18 -15.09 -12.13
CA ALA A 10 -41.27 -13.79 -11.49
C ALA A 10 -39.93 -13.51 -10.76
N PRO A 11 -39.38 -12.30 -10.88
CA PRO A 11 -38.12 -11.95 -10.23
C PRO A 11 -38.29 -12.12 -8.72
N THR A 12 -37.64 -13.15 -8.18
CA THR A 12 -37.72 -13.52 -6.76
C THR A 12 -36.55 -12.89 -6.03
N VAL A 13 -36.84 -12.13 -4.98
CA VAL A 13 -35.83 -11.53 -4.10
C VAL A 13 -35.77 -12.33 -2.81
N ILE A 14 -34.60 -12.89 -2.49
CA ILE A 14 -34.36 -13.63 -1.24
C ILE A 14 -33.60 -12.70 -0.29
N ILE A 15 -34.25 -12.32 0.81
CA ILE A 15 -33.66 -11.49 1.87
C ILE A 15 -33.32 -12.40 3.07
N PRO A 16 -32.03 -12.65 3.37
CA PRO A 16 -31.63 -13.48 4.50
C PRO A 16 -32.02 -12.82 5.82
N ARG A 17 -32.28 -13.64 6.84
CA ARG A 17 -32.63 -13.15 8.17
C ARG A 17 -31.50 -12.28 8.73
N GLY A 18 -31.87 -11.09 9.22
CA GLY A 18 -30.93 -10.14 9.81
C GLY A 18 -30.27 -9.19 8.81
N LEU A 19 -30.52 -9.32 7.50
CA LEU A 19 -30.12 -8.31 6.52
C LEU A 19 -30.94 -7.03 6.75
N ARG A 20 -30.24 -5.90 6.93
CA ARG A 20 -30.88 -4.58 6.95
C ARG A 20 -30.52 -3.83 5.69
N ILE A 21 -31.53 -3.25 5.07
CA ILE A 21 -31.40 -2.43 3.88
C ILE A 21 -32.04 -1.09 4.21
N GLU A 22 -31.26 -0.03 4.13
CA GLU A 22 -31.67 1.34 4.41
C GLU A 22 -31.42 2.18 3.17
N ILE A 23 -32.27 3.17 2.93
CA ILE A 23 -32.10 4.14 1.85
C ILE A 23 -32.05 5.50 2.52
N ASP A 24 -30.95 6.22 2.32
CA ASP A 24 -30.78 7.55 2.90
C ASP A 24 -31.60 8.62 2.15
N SER A 25 -31.58 9.85 2.67
CA SER A 25 -32.28 11.00 2.07
C SER A 25 -31.76 11.40 0.69
N GLU A 26 -30.57 10.95 0.31
CA GLU A 26 -29.97 11.17 -1.01
C GLU A 26 -30.28 10.03 -1.99
N GLY A 27 -30.98 8.98 -1.53
CA GLY A 27 -31.34 7.81 -2.32
C GLY A 27 -30.24 6.76 -2.42
N GLN A 28 -29.19 6.82 -1.59
CA GLN A 28 -28.12 5.83 -1.59
C GLN A 28 -28.50 4.61 -0.75
N LEU A 29 -28.12 3.44 -1.25
CA LEU A 29 -28.45 2.16 -0.64
C LEU A 29 -27.41 1.79 0.42
N SER A 30 -27.85 1.56 1.65
CA SER A 30 -27.03 1.02 2.73
C SER A 30 -27.44 -0.42 3.05
N ILE A 31 -26.46 -1.33 3.05
CA ILE A 31 -26.66 -2.76 3.26
C ILE A 31 -25.84 -3.19 4.47
N HIS A 32 -26.51 -3.77 5.46
CA HIS A 32 -25.88 -4.35 6.65
C HIS A 32 -26.18 -5.85 6.69
N ALA A 33 -25.18 -6.65 6.31
CA ALA A 33 -25.28 -8.10 6.28
C ALA A 33 -24.76 -8.71 7.59
N PRO A 34 -25.46 -9.72 8.16
CA PRO A 34 -25.01 -10.39 9.38
C PRO A 34 -23.79 -11.30 9.16
N GLY A 35 -23.51 -11.69 7.91
CA GLY A 35 -22.37 -12.55 7.55
C GLY A 35 -21.75 -12.09 6.24
N ASN A 36 -21.24 -13.02 5.44
CA ASN A 36 -20.59 -12.69 4.18
C ASN A 36 -21.53 -11.97 3.22
N LEU A 37 -21.03 -10.89 2.62
CA LEU A 37 -21.75 -10.10 1.63
C LEU A 37 -21.06 -10.22 0.28
N VAL A 38 -21.80 -10.63 -0.74
CA VAL A 38 -21.31 -10.70 -2.11
C VAL A 38 -22.06 -9.68 -2.95
N VAL A 39 -21.32 -8.77 -3.56
CA VAL A 39 -21.83 -7.71 -4.45
C VAL A 39 -21.59 -8.15 -5.88
N GLN A 40 -22.69 -8.45 -6.57
CA GLN A 40 -22.68 -8.97 -7.95
C GLN A 40 -23.22 -7.98 -8.97
N ASN A 41 -23.77 -6.86 -8.51
CA ASN A 41 -24.37 -5.83 -9.35
C ASN A 41 -23.68 -4.50 -9.09
N SER A 42 -23.44 -3.75 -10.16
CA SER A 42 -22.87 -2.42 -10.06
C SER A 42 -23.87 -1.46 -9.42
N GLY A 43 -23.38 -0.50 -8.63
CA GLY A 43 -24.27 0.40 -7.92
C GLY A 43 -23.57 1.41 -7.04
N LYS A 44 -24.37 2.36 -6.57
CA LYS A 44 -23.96 3.38 -5.60
C LYS A 44 -24.53 3.04 -4.23
N TYR A 45 -23.66 2.99 -3.24
CA TYR A 45 -23.99 2.59 -1.89
C TYR A 45 -23.56 3.66 -0.91
N GLY A 46 -24.38 3.90 0.11
CA GLY A 46 -23.95 4.68 1.26
C GLY A 46 -22.99 3.82 2.08
N VAL A 47 -23.52 2.78 2.70
CA VAL A 47 -22.76 1.88 3.56
C VAL A 47 -22.87 0.42 3.08
N LEU A 48 -21.73 -0.24 2.92
CA LEU A 48 -21.65 -1.69 2.76
C LEU A 48 -21.00 -2.27 4.01
N GLU A 49 -21.80 -2.86 4.90
CA GLU A 49 -21.32 -3.45 6.15
C GLU A 49 -21.58 -4.95 6.20
N SER A 50 -20.54 -5.71 6.54
CA SER A 50 -20.65 -7.08 7.03
C SER A 50 -20.34 -7.08 8.52
N LEU A 51 -21.26 -7.57 9.35
CA LEU A 51 -21.13 -7.57 10.81
C LEU A 51 -20.27 -8.72 11.33
N GLY A 52 -20.19 -9.83 10.59
CA GLY A 52 -19.57 -11.07 11.05
C GLY A 52 -18.87 -11.86 9.95
N GLY A 53 -18.49 -11.21 8.86
CA GLY A 53 -17.85 -11.90 7.74
C GLY A 53 -17.06 -10.99 6.82
N SER A 54 -16.89 -11.47 5.60
CA SER A 54 -16.12 -10.84 4.54
C SER A 54 -17.04 -10.18 3.50
N ILE A 55 -16.53 -9.17 2.80
CA ILE A 55 -17.21 -8.56 1.65
C ILE A 55 -16.48 -8.99 0.39
N ARG A 56 -17.21 -9.44 -0.63
CA ARG A 56 -16.67 -9.75 -1.95
C ARG A 56 -17.35 -8.93 -3.03
N ILE A 57 -16.57 -8.29 -3.88
CA ILE A 57 -17.02 -7.60 -5.08
C ILE A 57 -16.62 -8.45 -6.27
N ASP A 58 -17.61 -8.97 -6.98
CA ASP A 58 -17.40 -9.90 -8.09
C ASP A 58 -16.74 -9.21 -9.29
N ARG A 59 -16.18 -10.03 -10.19
CA ARG A 59 -15.54 -9.56 -11.42
C ARG A 59 -16.56 -8.84 -12.33
N GLY A 60 -16.14 -7.71 -12.90
CA GLY A 60 -16.97 -6.91 -13.81
C GLY A 60 -18.01 -6.04 -13.11
N VAL A 61 -18.02 -6.04 -11.77
CA VAL A 61 -18.89 -5.19 -10.97
C VAL A 61 -18.18 -3.89 -10.63
N GLU A 62 -18.91 -2.78 -10.75
CA GLU A 62 -18.45 -1.44 -10.38
C GLU A 62 -19.24 -0.92 -9.18
N VAL A 63 -18.55 -0.77 -8.05
CA VAL A 63 -19.14 -0.37 -6.77
C VAL A 63 -18.60 1.00 -6.39
N GLU A 64 -19.50 1.97 -6.25
CA GLU A 64 -19.21 3.23 -5.58
C GLU A 64 -19.83 3.18 -4.18
N ALA A 65 -19.02 3.30 -3.13
CA ALA A 65 -19.48 3.27 -1.75
C ALA A 65 -18.93 4.46 -0.95
N ILE A 66 -19.71 5.02 -0.01
CA ILE A 66 -19.12 5.96 0.96
C ILE A 66 -18.27 5.17 1.96
N THR A 67 -18.86 4.16 2.60
CA THR A 67 -18.19 3.34 3.61
C THR A 67 -18.31 1.86 3.29
N VAL A 68 -17.18 1.14 3.33
CA VAL A 68 -17.11 -0.32 3.28
C VAL A 68 -16.52 -0.81 4.60
N ARG A 69 -17.25 -1.70 5.28
CA ARG A 69 -16.84 -2.23 6.58
C ARG A 69 -16.99 -3.74 6.66
N CYS A 70 -15.94 -4.43 7.03
CA CYS A 70 -16.00 -5.86 7.35
C CYS A 70 -14.95 -6.25 8.41
N PRO A 71 -15.27 -7.12 9.37
CA PRO A 71 -14.30 -7.56 10.38
C PRO A 71 -13.16 -8.40 9.81
N GLU A 72 -13.38 -9.07 8.69
CA GLU A 72 -12.42 -9.99 8.09
C GLU A 72 -11.79 -9.38 6.84
N THR A 73 -12.18 -9.87 5.65
CA THR A 73 -11.49 -9.58 4.41
C THR A 73 -12.43 -8.92 3.41
N CYS A 74 -11.94 -7.86 2.76
CA CYS A 74 -12.58 -7.29 1.58
C CYS A 74 -11.89 -7.83 0.34
N TYR A 75 -12.60 -8.64 -0.45
CA TYR A 75 -12.13 -9.20 -1.71
C TYR A 75 -12.66 -8.36 -2.86
N VAL A 76 -11.76 -7.83 -3.69
CA VAL A 76 -12.09 -6.99 -4.84
C VAL A 76 -11.61 -7.69 -6.11
N GLN A 77 -12.55 -8.18 -6.92
CA GLN A 77 -12.28 -8.76 -8.25
C GLN A 77 -12.68 -7.82 -9.41
N GLY A 78 -13.55 -6.84 -9.12
CA GLY A 78 -14.01 -5.83 -10.07
C GLY A 78 -13.41 -4.45 -9.79
N PHE A 79 -14.28 -3.45 -9.69
CA PHE A 79 -13.94 -2.06 -9.45
C PHE A 79 -14.59 -1.59 -8.14
N LEU A 80 -13.78 -1.04 -7.24
CA LEU A 80 -14.25 -0.49 -5.97
C LEU A 80 -13.78 0.96 -5.84
N THR A 81 -14.71 1.89 -5.74
CA THR A 81 -14.44 3.26 -5.29
C THR A 81 -15.05 3.44 -3.92
N ALA A 82 -14.24 3.65 -2.87
CA ALA A 82 -14.74 3.86 -1.53
C ALA A 82 -14.04 4.97 -0.76
N TRP A 83 -14.81 5.84 -0.10
CA TRP A 83 -14.23 6.93 0.71
C TRP A 83 -13.71 6.47 2.07
N LYS A 84 -14.14 5.31 2.54
CA LYS A 84 -13.66 4.70 3.77
C LYS A 84 -13.73 3.19 3.65
N VAL A 85 -12.59 2.53 3.81
CA VAL A 85 -12.52 1.07 3.94
C VAL A 85 -11.99 0.71 5.33
N ASN A 86 -12.82 0.03 6.10
CA ASN A 86 -12.48 -0.56 7.39
C ASN A 86 -12.59 -2.08 7.27
N ALA A 87 -11.45 -2.71 7.01
CA ALA A 87 -11.34 -4.15 6.84
C ALA A 87 -10.01 -4.61 7.39
N ARG A 88 -9.97 -5.74 8.10
CA ARG A 88 -8.72 -6.30 8.62
C ARG A 88 -7.76 -6.66 7.48
N SER A 89 -8.28 -7.22 6.39
CA SER A 89 -7.51 -7.51 5.17
C SER A 89 -8.20 -6.98 3.92
N LEU A 90 -7.43 -6.46 2.96
CA LEU A 90 -7.92 -6.06 1.63
C LEU A 90 -7.18 -6.85 0.55
N HIS A 91 -7.90 -7.59 -0.27
CA HIS A 91 -7.35 -8.43 -1.33
C HIS A 91 -7.86 -7.92 -2.68
N LEU A 92 -6.95 -7.44 -3.52
CA LEU A 92 -7.21 -7.07 -4.90
C LEU A 92 -6.72 -8.17 -5.83
N GLU A 93 -7.59 -8.72 -6.65
CA GLU A 93 -7.21 -9.67 -7.69
C GLU A 93 -6.45 -9.03 -8.86
N GLU A 94 -5.80 -9.86 -9.70
CA GLU A 94 -4.90 -9.46 -10.78
C GLU A 94 -5.46 -8.37 -11.71
N SER A 95 -6.76 -8.33 -11.98
CA SER A 95 -7.39 -7.31 -12.85
C SER A 95 -8.19 -6.23 -12.12
N ALA A 96 -8.18 -6.23 -10.78
CA ALA A 96 -9.04 -5.38 -9.97
C ALA A 96 -8.52 -3.94 -9.88
N ARG A 97 -9.44 -2.98 -9.75
CA ARG A 97 -9.08 -1.59 -9.46
C ARG A 97 -9.81 -1.12 -8.22
N ALA A 98 -9.06 -0.56 -7.26
CA ALA A 98 -9.64 0.03 -6.07
C ALA A 98 -9.15 1.47 -5.89
N HIS A 99 -10.08 2.41 -5.85
CA HIS A 99 -9.84 3.80 -5.47
C HIS A 99 -10.39 3.98 -4.05
N VAL A 100 -9.55 3.75 -3.05
CA VAL A 100 -10.01 3.61 -1.66
C VAL A 100 -9.17 4.37 -0.66
N VAL A 101 -9.82 4.98 0.32
CA VAL A 101 -9.15 5.53 1.49
C VAL A 101 -9.13 4.47 2.58
N LEU A 102 -7.93 3.97 2.87
CA LEU A 102 -7.69 3.04 3.97
C LEU A 102 -7.64 3.84 5.29
N GLN A 103 -8.19 3.28 6.37
CA GLN A 103 -8.10 3.87 7.71
C GLN A 103 -7.69 2.85 8.79
N GLU A 104 -8.16 1.60 8.67
CA GLU A 104 -7.99 0.56 9.71
C GLU A 104 -7.60 -0.80 9.09
N THR A 105 -6.86 -0.79 7.98
CA THR A 105 -6.48 -2.02 7.27
C THR A 105 -5.14 -2.57 7.73
N GLU A 106 -5.14 -3.79 8.27
CA GLU A 106 -3.93 -4.45 8.79
C GLU A 106 -3.12 -5.18 7.73
N ARG A 107 -3.78 -5.74 6.70
CA ARG A 107 -3.20 -6.56 5.65
C ARG A 107 -3.70 -6.14 4.26
N LEU A 108 -2.83 -6.19 3.26
CA LEU A 108 -3.12 -5.80 1.88
C LEU A 108 -2.44 -6.79 0.93
N GLU A 109 -3.21 -7.35 0.02
CA GLU A 109 -2.71 -8.23 -1.03
C GLU A 109 -3.11 -7.64 -2.37
N ILE A 110 -2.13 -7.33 -3.22
CA ILE A 110 -2.34 -6.70 -4.53
C ILE A 110 -1.91 -7.68 -5.63
N GLY A 111 -2.84 -8.04 -6.51
CA GLY A 111 -2.56 -8.83 -7.70
C GLY A 111 -1.68 -8.08 -8.71
N ARG A 112 -1.05 -8.82 -9.64
CA ARG A 112 0.03 -8.29 -10.50
C ARG A 112 -0.33 -7.04 -11.32
N ASP A 113 -1.54 -6.98 -11.88
CA ASP A 113 -2.02 -5.82 -12.66
C ASP A 113 -3.05 -4.96 -11.91
N ALA A 114 -3.21 -5.21 -10.60
CA ALA A 114 -4.19 -4.52 -9.78
C ALA A 114 -3.74 -3.08 -9.49
N ARG A 115 -4.71 -2.15 -9.51
CA ARG A 115 -4.44 -0.73 -9.27
C ARG A 115 -5.11 -0.27 -7.98
N LEU A 116 -4.30 0.10 -7.01
CA LEU A 116 -4.76 0.73 -5.76
C LEU A 116 -4.43 2.23 -5.80
N VAL A 117 -5.45 3.07 -5.74
CA VAL A 117 -5.31 4.52 -5.62
C VAL A 117 -5.84 4.93 -4.25
N GLY A 118 -4.94 5.30 -3.35
CA GLY A 118 -5.28 5.71 -1.99
C GLY A 118 -5.20 7.21 -1.78
N ASN A 119 -6.14 7.78 -1.03
CA ASN A 119 -5.97 9.07 -0.37
C ASN A 119 -5.66 8.78 1.09
N PHE A 120 -4.38 8.77 1.45
CA PHE A 120 -3.94 8.35 2.78
C PHE A 120 -4.23 9.44 3.79
N SER A 121 -4.76 9.05 4.97
CA SER A 121 -5.06 10.00 6.03
C SER A 121 -3.78 10.63 6.63
N SER A 122 -2.64 9.95 6.48
CA SER A 122 -1.31 10.46 6.83
C SER A 122 -0.17 9.79 6.04
N GLU A 123 0.96 10.49 5.88
CA GLU A 123 2.19 9.91 5.32
C GLU A 123 2.70 8.71 6.12
N ARG A 124 2.40 8.64 7.43
CA ARG A 124 2.73 7.49 8.28
C ARG A 124 1.98 6.22 7.90
N GLU A 125 0.74 6.36 7.41
CA GLU A 125 -0.07 5.24 6.92
C GLU A 125 0.43 4.75 5.57
N LEU A 126 0.76 5.68 4.66
CA LEU A 126 1.41 5.37 3.39
C LEU A 126 2.75 4.69 3.60
N VAL A 127 3.64 5.27 4.41
CA VAL A 127 4.98 4.73 4.72
C VAL A 127 4.86 3.42 5.50
N GLY A 128 3.94 3.31 6.46
CA GLY A 128 3.70 2.07 7.19
C GLY A 128 3.20 0.95 6.29
N LEU A 129 2.34 1.25 5.33
CA LEU A 129 1.86 0.32 4.32
C LEU A 129 3.02 -0.07 3.38
N LEU A 130 3.75 0.89 2.83
CA LEU A 130 4.94 0.62 2.00
C LEU A 130 6.04 -0.16 2.74
N SER A 131 6.19 0.06 4.05
CA SER A 131 7.18 -0.66 4.88
C SER A 131 6.75 -2.08 5.17
N ARG A 132 5.45 -2.33 5.42
CA ARG A 132 4.90 -3.67 5.64
C ARG A 132 4.82 -4.51 4.37
N PHE A 133 4.62 -3.85 3.22
CA PHE A 133 4.58 -4.49 1.91
C PHE A 133 5.89 -4.33 1.13
N ALA A 134 6.99 -3.94 1.77
CA ALA A 134 8.26 -3.66 1.08
C ALA A 134 8.72 -4.82 0.17
N TYR A 135 8.52 -6.07 0.58
CA TYR A 135 8.85 -7.25 -0.22
C TYR A 135 7.90 -7.46 -1.43
N GLN A 136 6.62 -7.14 -1.27
CA GLN A 136 5.62 -7.23 -2.35
C GLN A 136 5.71 -6.04 -3.32
N VAL A 137 6.04 -4.85 -2.81
CA VAL A 137 6.28 -3.65 -3.60
C VAL A 137 7.58 -3.76 -4.41
N ARG A 138 8.63 -4.39 -3.85
CA ARG A 138 9.90 -4.67 -4.56
C ARG A 138 9.79 -5.71 -5.67
N SER A 139 8.76 -6.57 -5.64
CA SER A 139 8.51 -7.57 -6.69
C SER A 139 7.56 -7.08 -7.79
N LEU A 140 7.03 -5.86 -7.69
CA LEU A 140 6.21 -5.24 -8.73
C LEU A 140 7.09 -4.50 -9.76
N PRO A 141 6.89 -4.71 -11.07
CA PRO A 141 7.70 -4.11 -12.13
C PRO A 141 7.27 -2.68 -12.45
N PHE A 142 7.01 -1.84 -11.45
CA PHE A 142 6.51 -0.48 -11.67
C PHE A 142 7.36 0.56 -10.94
N ARG A 143 7.84 1.54 -11.72
CA ARG A 143 8.40 2.79 -11.22
C ARG A 143 7.27 3.59 -10.56
N PHE A 144 7.55 4.15 -9.39
CA PHE A 144 6.74 5.22 -8.82
C PHE A 144 6.79 6.43 -9.77
N GLU A 145 5.83 6.54 -10.69
CA GLU A 145 5.63 7.77 -11.42
C GLU A 145 5.04 8.80 -10.44
N ARG A 146 5.95 9.49 -9.74
CA ARG A 146 5.64 10.78 -9.16
C ARG A 146 5.10 11.63 -10.32
N ARG A 147 3.81 11.91 -10.33
CA ARG A 147 3.20 12.82 -11.31
C ARG A 147 4.01 14.11 -11.28
N ALA A 148 4.82 14.33 -12.31
CA ALA A 148 5.53 15.58 -12.49
C ALA A 148 4.48 16.69 -12.50
N ALA A 149 4.82 17.83 -11.90
CA ALA A 149 4.00 19.04 -11.94
C ALA A 149 3.53 19.28 -13.39
N PRO A 150 2.28 19.76 -13.60
CA PRO A 150 1.72 19.92 -14.93
C PRO A 150 2.66 20.76 -15.80
N PRO A 151 2.98 20.31 -17.03
CA PRO A 151 3.88 21.05 -17.90
C PRO A 151 3.22 22.38 -18.27
N GLU A 152 3.96 23.46 -18.07
CA GLU A 152 3.64 24.76 -18.67
C GLU A 152 3.52 24.59 -20.19
N LEU A 153 2.54 25.29 -20.78
CA LEU A 153 2.14 25.19 -22.17
C LEU A 153 3.32 25.42 -23.14
N PRO A 154 3.42 24.67 -24.25
CA PRO A 154 4.53 24.77 -25.20
C PRO A 154 4.35 25.95 -26.17
N GLU A 155 5.38 26.79 -26.29
CA GLU A 155 5.62 27.59 -27.50
C GLU A 155 5.97 26.66 -28.68
N ALA A 156 5.42 26.98 -29.86
CA ALA A 156 5.49 26.21 -31.09
C ALA A 156 6.77 26.52 -31.93
N PRO A 157 6.98 25.98 -33.15
CA PRO A 157 7.58 24.65 -33.38
C PRO A 157 8.74 24.59 -34.43
N ALA A 158 9.41 23.42 -34.43
CA ALA A 158 10.01 22.67 -35.57
C ALA A 158 11.39 23.08 -36.16
N PRO A 159 12.08 22.19 -36.94
CA PRO A 159 12.16 20.70 -36.95
C PRO A 159 13.67 20.23 -36.93
N GLU A 160 14.10 18.96 -36.88
CA GLU A 160 14.05 17.92 -37.93
C GLU A 160 14.61 16.55 -37.44
N ASN A 161 13.97 15.48 -37.93
CA ASN A 161 14.35 14.06 -38.09
C ASN A 161 14.46 13.13 -36.86
N PRO A 162 13.74 12.00 -36.92
CA PRO A 162 14.44 10.75 -37.21
C PRO A 162 13.72 9.81 -38.21
N GLU A 163 14.46 9.42 -39.25
CA GLU A 163 14.45 8.05 -39.77
C GLU A 163 15.14 7.16 -38.70
N GLU A 164 14.79 5.92 -38.39
CA GLU A 164 14.41 4.81 -39.27
C GLU A 164 14.01 3.57 -38.41
N LYS A 165 13.08 2.77 -38.97
CA LYS A 165 12.96 1.30 -38.92
C LYS A 165 12.63 0.54 -37.62
N VAL A 166 11.39 0.05 -37.63
CA VAL A 166 10.93 -1.23 -37.07
C VAL A 166 11.67 -2.40 -37.71
N VAL A 167 12.28 -3.30 -36.91
CA VAL A 167 12.47 -4.73 -37.26
C VAL A 167 12.34 -5.63 -36.03
N GLN A 168 11.64 -6.73 -36.24
CA GLN A 168 11.23 -7.79 -35.31
C GLN A 168 12.38 -8.64 -34.73
N GLY A 169 12.14 -9.18 -33.54
CA GLY A 169 12.35 -10.61 -33.21
C GLY A 169 13.78 -11.15 -33.13
N ALA A 170 14.32 -11.25 -31.92
CA ALA A 170 15.26 -12.30 -31.53
C ALA A 170 15.20 -12.53 -30.01
N GLN A 171 14.90 -13.76 -29.59
CA GLN A 171 15.05 -14.23 -28.22
C GLN A 171 16.53 -14.17 -27.82
N PHE A 172 16.86 -13.35 -26.82
CA PHE A 172 18.13 -13.44 -26.11
C PHE A 172 17.96 -14.40 -24.92
N PRO A 173 18.91 -15.31 -24.67
CA PRO A 173 18.95 -16.05 -23.40
C PRO A 173 19.15 -15.05 -22.24
N PRO A 174 18.57 -15.30 -21.05
CA PRO A 174 18.69 -14.37 -19.93
C PRO A 174 20.16 -14.20 -19.55
N PRO A 175 20.63 -12.96 -19.33
CA PRO A 175 21.98 -12.72 -18.81
C PRO A 175 22.11 -13.38 -17.42
N PRO A 176 23.32 -13.84 -17.04
CA PRO A 176 23.57 -14.39 -15.71
C PRO A 176 23.19 -13.34 -14.65
N PRO A 177 22.61 -13.75 -13.50
CA PRO A 177 22.19 -12.82 -12.46
C PRO A 177 23.40 -12.02 -11.99
N GLU A 178 23.34 -10.70 -12.17
CA GLU A 178 24.25 -9.78 -11.50
C GLU A 178 24.11 -10.00 -9.97
N PRO A 179 25.21 -9.99 -9.20
CA PRO A 179 25.14 -10.16 -7.76
C PRO A 179 24.29 -9.03 -7.17
N SER A 180 23.18 -9.39 -6.53
CA SER A 180 22.32 -8.47 -5.79
C SER A 180 23.20 -7.61 -4.87
N PRO A 181 23.09 -6.25 -4.91
CA PRO A 181 23.79 -5.42 -3.94
C PRO A 181 23.38 -5.89 -2.56
N ALA A 182 24.36 -6.14 -1.69
CA ALA A 182 24.12 -6.64 -0.34
C ALA A 182 22.99 -5.83 0.30
N GLU A 183 21.86 -6.46 0.58
CA GLU A 183 20.73 -5.75 1.17
C GLU A 183 21.08 -5.50 2.65
N LEU A 184 20.98 -4.24 3.08
CA LEU A 184 21.08 -3.88 4.50
C LEU A 184 20.13 -4.77 5.30
N PRO A 185 20.59 -5.38 6.41
CA PRO A 185 19.72 -6.12 7.31
C PRO A 185 18.49 -5.30 7.71
N GLU A 186 17.31 -5.93 7.76
CA GLU A 186 16.04 -5.25 8.07
C GLU A 186 16.10 -4.32 9.30
N PRO A 187 16.74 -4.71 10.44
CA PRO A 187 16.85 -3.82 11.60
C PRO A 187 17.61 -2.52 11.31
N LEU A 188 18.65 -2.58 10.48
CA LEU A 188 19.46 -1.42 10.10
C LEU A 188 18.73 -0.52 9.09
N LEU A 189 17.90 -1.11 8.23
CA LEU A 189 17.01 -0.35 7.36
C LEU A 189 15.99 0.46 8.18
N PHE A 190 15.39 -0.16 9.20
CA PHE A 190 14.48 0.55 10.12
C PHE A 190 15.20 1.63 10.94
N ALA A 191 16.42 1.36 11.39
CA ALA A 191 17.23 2.37 12.08
C ALA A 191 17.53 3.58 11.19
N LEU A 192 17.87 3.36 9.91
CA LEU A 192 18.11 4.41 8.92
C LEU A 192 16.90 5.34 8.79
N LEU A 193 15.70 4.78 8.59
CA LEU A 193 14.48 5.58 8.44
C LEU A 193 14.16 6.43 9.68
N LEU A 194 14.42 5.90 10.89
CA LEU A 194 14.22 6.65 12.13
C LEU A 194 15.21 7.81 12.27
N LEU A 195 16.47 7.59 11.88
CA LEU A 195 17.51 8.61 11.91
C LEU A 195 17.26 9.70 10.86
N GLU A 196 16.87 9.34 9.63
CA GLU A 196 16.51 10.30 8.58
C GLU A 196 15.36 11.21 9.03
N ARG A 197 14.31 10.61 9.62
CA ARG A 197 13.18 11.36 10.17
C ARG A 197 13.60 12.35 11.26
N GLU A 198 14.53 11.96 12.13
CA GLU A 198 15.03 12.85 13.18
C GLU A 198 15.98 13.92 12.65
N SER A 199 16.76 13.63 11.59
CA SER A 199 17.61 14.60 10.91
C SER A 199 16.78 15.69 10.21
N GLU A 200 15.71 15.31 9.52
CA GLU A 200 14.82 16.24 8.81
C GLU A 200 14.16 17.27 9.73
N ARG A 201 13.91 16.89 10.99
CA ARG A 201 13.30 17.78 11.99
C ARG A 201 14.22 18.94 12.37
N ARG A 202 15.55 18.79 12.26
CA ARG A 202 16.55 19.81 12.62
C ARG A 202 16.36 20.42 14.02
N ILE A 203 15.86 19.62 14.98
CA ILE A 203 15.60 20.05 16.36
C ILE A 203 16.87 19.89 17.23
N HIS A 204 17.85 19.14 16.74
CA HIS A 204 19.04 18.75 17.49
C HIS A 204 20.14 19.83 17.45
N PRO A 205 20.91 20.01 18.54
CA PRO A 205 22.12 20.83 18.53
C PRO A 205 23.09 20.38 17.43
N ALA A 206 23.92 21.30 16.91
CA ALA A 206 24.79 21.04 15.76
C ALA A 206 25.72 19.81 15.94
N THR A 207 26.15 19.49 17.16
CA THR A 207 26.94 18.29 17.47
C THR A 207 26.13 17.01 17.37
N SER A 208 24.90 17.00 17.89
CA SER A 208 23.96 15.89 17.80
C SER A 208 23.54 15.65 16.35
N GLN A 209 23.24 16.73 15.63
CA GLN A 209 22.84 16.68 14.22
C GLN A 209 23.93 16.05 13.34
N ARG A 210 25.20 16.47 13.54
CA ARG A 210 26.34 15.86 12.82
C ARG A 210 26.49 14.37 13.11
N ALA A 211 26.26 13.94 14.34
CA ALA A 211 26.32 12.52 14.69
C ALA A 211 25.22 11.71 14.01
N ILE A 212 24.00 12.28 13.91
CA ILE A 212 22.88 11.66 13.18
C ILE A 212 23.20 11.56 11.69
N ASP A 213 23.67 12.65 11.08
CA ASP A 213 24.00 12.68 9.64
C ASP A 213 25.16 11.71 9.30
N GLU A 214 26.13 11.56 10.19
CA GLU A 214 27.23 10.61 10.06
C GLU A 214 26.73 9.15 10.11
N MET A 215 25.79 8.82 11.01
CA MET A 215 25.18 7.49 11.05
C MET A 215 24.33 7.19 9.80
N ILE A 216 23.54 8.16 9.33
CA ILE A 216 22.76 8.05 8.09
C ILE A 216 23.69 7.76 6.92
N LYS A 217 24.82 8.47 6.84
CA LYS A 217 25.82 8.27 5.79
C LYS A 217 26.38 6.84 5.81
N LEU A 218 26.81 6.35 6.98
CA LEU A 218 27.36 4.99 7.13
C LEU A 218 26.34 3.91 6.76
N LEU A 219 25.06 4.12 7.10
CA LEU A 219 23.98 3.21 6.75
C LEU A 219 23.70 3.22 5.24
N HIS A 220 23.66 4.38 4.58
CA HIS A 220 23.50 4.48 3.12
C HIS A 220 24.67 3.86 2.35
N GLU A 221 25.90 4.09 2.81
CA GLU A 221 27.12 3.54 2.22
C GLU A 221 27.32 2.05 2.53
N GLN A 222 26.43 1.47 3.35
CA GLN A 222 26.51 0.08 3.85
C GLN A 222 27.85 -0.24 4.53
N ASP A 223 28.50 0.78 5.11
CA ASP A 223 29.75 0.61 5.85
C ASP A 223 29.46 0.11 7.27
N LEU A 224 29.07 -1.17 7.34
CA LEU A 224 28.71 -1.84 8.59
C LEU A 224 29.91 -2.06 9.51
N GLU A 225 31.12 -2.15 8.95
CA GLU A 225 32.35 -2.28 9.73
C GLU A 225 32.61 -1.00 10.54
N THR A 226 32.58 0.16 9.87
CA THR A 226 32.75 1.44 10.55
C THR A 226 31.58 1.73 11.48
N LEU A 227 30.35 1.42 11.08
CA LEU A 227 29.16 1.60 11.93
C LEU A 227 29.27 0.78 13.21
N GLY A 228 29.67 -0.49 13.13
CA GLY A 228 29.82 -1.37 14.29
C GLY A 228 30.86 -0.88 15.30
N LEU A 229 31.92 -0.20 14.84
CA LEU A 229 32.95 0.38 15.70
C LEU A 229 32.54 1.73 16.32
N THR A 230 31.72 2.52 15.62
CA THR A 230 31.49 3.94 15.95
C THR A 230 30.11 4.23 16.54
N TYR A 231 29.09 3.38 16.32
CA TYR A 231 27.70 3.69 16.68
C TYR A 231 27.51 4.10 18.15
N LYS A 232 28.16 3.40 19.10
CA LYS A 232 28.08 3.74 20.55
C LYS A 232 28.56 5.16 20.84
N THR A 233 29.59 5.60 20.12
CA THR A 233 30.16 6.94 20.27
C THR A 233 29.25 7.98 19.62
N LEU A 234 28.67 7.66 18.46
CA LEU A 234 27.75 8.54 17.74
C LEU A 234 26.45 8.76 18.52
N PHE A 235 25.81 7.70 19.04
CA PHE A 235 24.62 7.84 19.88
C PHE A 235 24.90 8.60 21.18
N ARG A 236 26.07 8.41 21.82
CA ARG A 236 26.48 9.18 23.01
C ARG A 236 26.67 10.67 22.76
N ARG A 237 26.93 11.09 21.52
CA ARG A 237 27.07 12.51 21.15
C ARG A 237 25.71 13.22 21.00
N ILE A 238 24.61 12.46 21.00
CA ILE A 238 23.26 13.02 20.89
C ILE A 238 22.79 13.43 22.29
N ALA A 239 22.71 14.74 22.51
CA ALA A 239 22.07 15.29 23.69
C ALA A 239 20.55 15.04 23.62
N GLU A 240 19.98 14.46 24.68
CA GLU A 240 18.55 14.15 24.83
C GLU A 240 17.96 13.28 23.70
N PRO A 241 18.29 11.98 23.66
CA PRO A 241 17.76 11.08 22.64
C PRO A 241 16.23 10.94 22.79
N ARG A 242 15.49 11.32 21.75
CA ARG A 242 14.04 11.13 21.65
C ARG A 242 13.71 9.67 21.34
N GLU A 243 12.43 9.29 21.45
CA GLU A 243 11.96 7.92 21.24
C GLU A 243 12.48 7.29 19.93
N ASP A 244 12.52 8.07 18.84
CA ASP A 244 13.00 7.63 17.53
C ASP A 244 14.49 7.26 17.54
N ILE A 245 15.31 8.07 18.22
CA ILE A 245 16.76 7.85 18.35
C ILE A 245 17.03 6.68 19.28
N GLN A 246 16.28 6.56 20.38
CA GLN A 246 16.38 5.42 21.28
C GLN A 246 16.02 4.11 20.58
N ARG A 247 14.98 4.14 19.73
CA ARG A 247 14.56 2.97 18.96
C ARG A 247 15.58 2.63 17.86
N ALA A 248 16.17 3.62 17.21
CA ALA A 248 17.26 3.40 16.25
C ALA A 248 18.50 2.81 16.93
N GLU A 249 18.88 3.31 18.11
CA GLU A 249 19.99 2.78 18.90
C GLU A 249 19.78 1.31 19.26
N GLU A 250 18.56 0.96 19.70
CA GLU A 250 18.20 -0.42 20.01
C GLU A 250 18.37 -1.33 18.78
N LEU A 251 17.82 -0.94 17.63
CA LEU A 251 17.90 -1.73 16.39
C LEU A 251 19.34 -1.93 15.91
N VAL A 252 20.15 -0.86 15.95
CA VAL A 252 21.59 -0.94 15.62
C VAL A 252 22.31 -1.83 16.61
N ARG A 253 22.04 -1.67 17.91
CA ARG A 253 22.65 -2.51 18.95
C ARG A 253 22.32 -3.98 18.73
N GLN A 254 21.05 -4.33 18.53
CA GLN A 254 20.61 -5.70 18.29
C GLN A 254 21.32 -6.35 17.09
N CYS A 255 21.54 -5.58 16.03
CA CYS A 255 22.25 -6.07 14.85
C CYS A 255 23.72 -6.40 15.13
N PHE A 256 24.39 -5.68 16.01
CA PHE A 256 25.82 -5.87 16.32
C PHE A 256 26.10 -6.69 17.59
N THR A 257 25.14 -6.80 18.52
CA THR A 257 25.28 -7.59 19.75
C THR A 257 24.57 -8.94 19.68
N GLY A 258 23.66 -9.14 18.72
CA GLY A 258 22.90 -10.40 18.56
C GLY A 258 21.83 -10.63 19.63
N GLU A 259 21.54 -9.64 20.48
CA GLU A 259 20.50 -9.75 21.52
C GLU A 259 19.11 -9.51 20.92
N VAL A 260 18.47 -10.54 20.40
CA VAL A 260 17.07 -10.47 19.95
C VAL A 260 16.15 -10.39 21.18
N THR A 261 15.62 -9.22 21.50
CA THR A 261 14.52 -9.10 22.45
C THR A 261 13.22 -9.51 21.74
N VAL A 262 12.82 -10.76 21.97
CA VAL A 262 11.47 -11.25 21.65
C VAL A 262 10.53 -10.64 22.68
N GLY A 263 9.74 -9.66 22.26
CA GLY A 263 8.65 -9.06 23.03
C GLY A 263 7.36 -9.11 22.23
#